data_AF-A0A7C5W794-F1
#
_entry.id   AF-A0A7C5W794-F1
#
_cell.length_a   1.000
_cell.length_b   1.000
_cell.length_c   1.000
_cell.angle_alpha   90.00
_cell.angle_beta   90.00
_cell.angle_gamma   90.00
#
_symmetry.space_group_name_H-M   'P 1'
#
loop_
_entity.id
_entity.type
_entity.pdbx_description
1 polymer ?
#
loop_
_entity_poly.entity_id
_entity_poly.type
_entity_poly.pdbx_seq_one_letter_code
_entity_poly.pdbx_strand_id
1 'polypeptide(L)'
;MSKIFNYASMLKFFSVLLMLLFFVTSNSKAGVLVQAGKTTPDSIVASYLGKINPDSIQSYMQMLEDFGTRFCLAGNRRDIAEWIRDKFIAFGYSGAYLDSFQFNRWYAGTLYQTWQYNVIATYEGYQNPDSIFVLGAHHDAIVPFSSNPFLNAPGADDNASGVAATLEIARVMKYYGYQPAYTIKFITFAAEEFGLHGSWNYANKAANTGKNIVCMINHDMVSYCTLPENEWKVQIQKYPNSDWFTNLAHQIIQNHTILTAVESTQYIQYSDSWPFYQNGYSAIFFIEDQFTPYYHTVNDLVATTNKHYAAEITKISLGMLISLNGTGSPPQLIPEYLVVQDSIMMAGDEACFSAFRNIHVAGNGSVFVVNPRASAELIAGESIVLLPGIAVAEGGHLHARIATDSTYCPQPVLKPTLPQLTDQTNTMIYKGGIEAGLIVYPNPTHGIFRFEPHEKPANAVYKAEIFNMMGEKLALLKFAGDLPYLIDISEQPNGIYLIRISNEIKIQSAKVIKK
;
A
#
# COMPACT_ATOMS: atom_id res chain seq x y z
N MET A 1 -46.76 75.83 -9.47
CA MET A 1 -47.23 74.99 -10.60
C MET A 1 -46.98 73.53 -10.21
N SER A 2 -48.04 72.76 -9.91
CA SER A 2 -48.47 71.54 -10.66
C SER A 2 -47.50 70.35 -10.61
N LYS A 3 -47.86 69.10 -10.30
CA LYS A 3 -49.13 68.41 -9.95
C LYS A 3 -48.72 67.09 -9.19
N ILE A 4 -49.39 66.61 -8.13
CA ILE A 4 -50.55 65.65 -8.14
C ILE A 4 -50.20 64.34 -8.91
N PHE A 5 -50.37 63.08 -8.47
CA PHE A 5 -51.04 62.36 -7.35
C PHE A 5 -50.50 60.88 -7.33
N ASN A 6 -50.71 59.94 -6.39
CA ASN A 6 -51.11 59.87 -4.96
C ASN A 6 -50.82 58.43 -4.40
N TYR A 7 -51.10 58.15 -3.12
CA TYR A 7 -51.22 56.80 -2.50
C TYR A 7 -52.71 56.41 -2.29
N ALA A 8 -53.05 55.11 -2.38
CA ALA A 8 -54.23 54.39 -1.82
C ALA A 8 -54.46 53.06 -2.59
N SER A 9 -55.08 51.97 -2.14
CA SER A 9 -55.31 51.25 -0.86
C SER A 9 -56.53 50.33 -1.05
N MET A 10 -56.54 49.15 -0.42
CA MET A 10 -57.73 48.35 -0.01
C MET A 10 -58.64 47.56 -0.99
N LEU A 11 -58.85 46.28 -0.61
CA LEU A 11 -60.12 45.51 -0.47
C LEU A 11 -60.59 44.45 -1.52
N LYS A 12 -60.82 43.22 -0.99
CA LYS A 12 -61.73 42.10 -1.42
C LYS A 12 -61.32 41.33 -2.70
N PHE A 13 -61.39 39.99 -2.75
CA PHE A 13 -62.56 39.16 -2.45
C PHE A 13 -62.30 37.80 -1.74
N PHE A 14 -63.40 37.28 -1.18
CA PHE A 14 -63.66 36.03 -0.45
C PHE A 14 -63.08 34.71 -1.02
N SER A 15 -62.73 33.77 -0.12
CA SER A 15 -63.65 32.67 0.24
C SER A 15 -63.27 31.99 1.58
N VAL A 16 -64.26 31.37 2.22
CA VAL A 16 -64.23 30.82 3.58
C VAL A 16 -64.64 29.36 3.53
N LEU A 17 -63.88 28.45 4.16
CA LEU A 17 -64.50 27.46 5.04
C LEU A 17 -63.51 26.89 6.08
N LEU A 18 -64.04 26.69 7.27
CA LEU A 18 -63.36 26.18 8.47
C LEU A 18 -63.79 24.73 8.70
N MET A 19 -62.86 23.79 8.94
CA MET A 19 -63.15 22.65 9.82
C MET A 19 -61.88 22.02 10.41
N LEU A 20 -61.95 21.71 11.70
CA LEU A 20 -60.88 21.09 12.51
C LEU A 20 -60.92 19.56 12.46
N LEU A 21 -59.88 18.95 13.05
CA LEU A 21 -59.68 17.52 13.39
C LEU A 21 -59.28 16.66 12.17
N PHE A 22 -58.10 16.04 12.14
CA PHE A 22 -57.58 15.13 13.16
C PHE A 22 -56.07 15.27 13.41
N PHE A 23 -55.65 15.07 14.67
CA PHE A 23 -54.26 14.73 15.00
C PHE A 23 -53.97 13.29 14.55
N VAL A 24 -53.04 13.12 13.61
CA VAL A 24 -52.32 11.85 13.41
C VAL A 24 -50.84 12.16 13.41
N THR A 25 -50.14 11.65 14.41
CA THR A 25 -48.69 11.79 14.54
C THR A 25 -47.99 10.85 13.57
N SER A 26 -47.35 11.39 12.53
CA SER A 26 -46.37 10.66 11.73
C SER A 26 -44.96 11.21 12.00
N ASN A 27 -44.20 10.46 12.81
CA ASN A 27 -42.75 10.64 12.93
C ASN A 27 -42.07 10.14 11.65
N SER A 28 -42.07 10.95 10.59
CA SER A 28 -41.18 10.74 9.45
C SER A 28 -39.76 11.13 9.85
N LYS A 29 -38.97 10.15 10.30
CA LYS A 29 -37.51 10.29 10.34
C LYS A 29 -37.05 10.64 8.92
N ALA A 30 -36.64 11.89 8.70
CA ALA A 30 -35.95 12.28 7.49
C ALA A 30 -34.63 11.50 7.41
N GLY A 31 -34.57 10.51 6.53
CA GLY A 31 -33.32 9.83 6.21
C GLY A 31 -32.40 10.83 5.54
N VAL A 32 -31.38 11.29 6.26
CA VAL A 32 -30.29 12.07 5.66
C VAL A 32 -29.53 11.13 4.74
N LEU A 33 -29.82 11.22 3.44
CA LEU A 33 -28.97 10.66 2.41
C LEU A 33 -27.64 11.40 2.45
N VAL A 34 -26.64 10.80 3.11
CA VAL A 34 -25.25 11.26 3.01
C VAL A 34 -24.80 10.96 1.58
N GLN A 35 -24.91 11.96 0.72
CA GLN A 35 -24.39 11.90 -0.64
C GLN A 35 -22.86 11.79 -0.53
N ALA A 36 -22.31 10.64 -0.91
CA ALA A 36 -20.87 10.44 -0.95
C ALA A 36 -20.23 11.54 -1.81
N GLY A 37 -19.38 12.36 -1.19
CA GLY A 37 -18.71 13.46 -1.87
C GLY A 37 -17.85 12.91 -3.00
N LYS A 38 -18.01 13.46 -4.21
CA LYS A 38 -17.10 13.13 -5.32
C LYS A 38 -15.70 13.62 -4.96
N THR A 39 -14.77 12.69 -4.76
CA THR A 39 -13.34 13.01 -4.65
C THR A 39 -12.87 13.67 -5.95
N THR A 40 -12.16 14.78 -5.83
CA THR A 40 -11.54 15.46 -6.97
C THR A 40 -10.20 14.82 -7.31
N PRO A 41 -9.68 14.92 -8.54
CA PRO A 41 -8.34 14.45 -8.88
C PRO A 41 -7.26 15.02 -7.95
N ASP A 42 -7.38 16.31 -7.65
CA ASP A 42 -6.55 17.06 -6.70
C ASP A 42 -6.54 16.44 -5.28
N SER A 43 -7.71 16.07 -4.75
CA SER A 43 -7.80 15.39 -3.45
C SER A 43 -7.17 14.00 -3.44
N ILE A 44 -7.16 13.31 -4.59
CA ILE A 44 -6.56 11.98 -4.71
C ILE A 44 -5.04 12.12 -4.79
N VAL A 45 -4.51 13.05 -5.59
CA VAL A 45 -3.09 13.42 -5.59
C VAL A 45 -2.63 13.72 -4.17
N ALA A 46 -3.25 14.69 -3.50
CA ALA A 46 -2.91 15.08 -2.12
C ALA A 46 -2.94 13.89 -1.14
N SER A 47 -3.87 12.95 -1.29
CA SER A 47 -3.98 11.76 -0.42
C SER A 47 -2.78 10.81 -0.50
N TYR A 48 -2.16 10.67 -1.67
CA TYR A 48 -0.94 9.88 -1.88
C TYR A 48 0.31 10.70 -1.53
N LEU A 49 0.33 12.00 -1.81
CA LEU A 49 1.44 12.89 -1.41
C LEU A 49 1.63 12.93 0.10
N GLY A 50 0.53 12.87 0.87
CA GLY A 50 0.54 12.71 2.33
C GLY A 50 1.01 11.34 2.84
N LYS A 51 1.48 10.43 1.97
CA LYS A 51 2.05 9.11 2.34
C LYS A 51 3.56 9.02 2.18
N ILE A 52 4.18 10.00 1.52
CA ILE A 52 5.65 10.13 1.46
C ILE A 52 6.18 10.29 2.88
N ASN A 53 7.10 9.41 3.27
CA ASN A 53 7.72 9.40 4.58
C ASN A 53 9.20 9.83 4.51
N PRO A 54 9.60 10.97 5.07
CA PRO A 54 11.00 11.41 5.09
C PRO A 54 11.92 10.43 5.83
N ASP A 55 11.42 9.68 6.82
CA ASP A 55 12.23 8.66 7.52
C ASP A 55 12.54 7.46 6.63
N SER A 56 11.61 7.09 5.73
CA SER A 56 11.85 6.05 4.72
C SER A 56 12.94 6.49 3.75
N ILE A 57 12.86 7.73 3.23
CA ILE A 57 13.89 8.32 2.36
C ILE A 57 15.26 8.30 3.06
N GLN A 58 15.35 8.83 4.29
CA GLN A 58 16.60 8.80 5.06
C GLN A 58 17.15 7.38 5.26
N SER A 59 16.29 6.39 5.53
CA SER A 59 16.72 5.00 5.71
C SER A 59 17.29 4.36 4.43
N TYR A 60 16.80 4.76 3.25
CA TYR A 60 17.34 4.28 1.97
C TYR A 60 18.67 4.96 1.63
N MET A 61 18.78 6.28 1.87
CA MET A 61 20.05 6.99 1.72
C MET A 61 21.12 6.41 2.65
N GLN A 62 20.80 6.16 3.92
CA GLN A 62 21.75 5.60 4.89
C GLN A 62 22.26 4.23 4.46
N MET A 63 21.38 3.34 4.00
CA MET A 63 21.82 2.02 3.53
C MET A 63 22.76 2.13 2.31
N LEU A 64 22.46 3.07 1.39
CA LEU A 64 23.31 3.30 0.21
C LEU A 64 24.67 3.90 0.59
N GLU A 65 24.74 4.71 1.64
CA GLU A 65 25.99 5.16 2.29
C GLU A 65 26.72 4.01 2.99
N ASP A 66 26.01 3.13 3.70
CA ASP A 66 26.56 2.02 4.50
C ASP A 66 27.31 0.96 3.66
N PHE A 67 27.14 0.94 2.33
CA PHE A 67 28.01 0.20 1.41
C PHE A 67 29.46 0.72 1.36
N GLY A 68 29.74 1.89 1.93
CA GLY A 68 31.03 2.58 1.98
C GLY A 68 31.44 3.23 0.66
N THR A 69 31.28 2.53 -0.45
CA THR A 69 31.46 3.07 -1.81
C THR A 69 30.37 2.59 -2.73
N ARG A 70 29.90 3.47 -3.63
CA ARG A 70 29.13 3.07 -4.81
C ARG A 70 29.87 3.38 -6.12
N PHE A 71 31.18 3.55 -6.05
CA PHE A 71 32.01 3.78 -7.23
C PHE A 71 31.86 2.63 -8.24
N CYS A 72 31.45 2.93 -9.48
CA CYS A 72 31.03 1.89 -10.41
C CYS A 72 32.15 0.90 -10.80
N LEU A 73 33.43 1.23 -10.55
CA LEU A 73 34.55 0.30 -10.74
C LEU A 73 34.84 -0.61 -9.53
N ALA A 74 34.27 -0.33 -8.35
CA ALA A 74 34.38 -1.15 -7.14
C ALA A 74 33.69 -2.54 -7.28
N GLY A 75 34.13 -3.48 -6.44
CA GLY A 75 33.67 -4.88 -6.50
C GLY A 75 32.20 -5.09 -6.13
N ASN A 76 31.67 -4.23 -5.26
CA ASN A 76 30.33 -4.30 -4.67
C ASN A 76 29.20 -3.72 -5.54
N ARG A 77 29.50 -3.18 -6.74
CA ARG A 77 28.51 -2.61 -7.69
C ARG A 77 27.29 -3.52 -7.92
N ARG A 78 27.48 -4.84 -7.89
CA ARG A 78 26.40 -5.81 -8.08
C ARG A 78 25.54 -5.92 -6.83
N ASP A 79 26.16 -5.96 -5.66
CA ASP A 79 25.47 -6.08 -4.36
C ASP A 79 24.54 -4.86 -4.12
N ILE A 80 25.00 -3.67 -4.53
CA ILE A 80 24.20 -2.43 -4.54
C ILE A 80 22.96 -2.59 -5.44
N ALA A 81 23.15 -2.99 -6.69
CA ALA A 81 22.06 -3.18 -7.64
C ALA A 81 21.08 -4.29 -7.21
N GLU A 82 21.58 -5.38 -6.63
CA GLU A 82 20.75 -6.46 -6.08
C GLU A 82 19.95 -6.01 -4.86
N TRP A 83 20.50 -5.20 -3.95
CA TRP A 83 19.73 -4.62 -2.84
C TRP A 83 18.58 -3.72 -3.34
N ILE A 84 18.85 -2.85 -4.32
CA ILE A 84 17.82 -1.95 -4.89
C ILE A 84 16.71 -2.79 -5.55
N ARG A 85 17.08 -3.83 -6.32
CA ARG A 85 16.13 -4.80 -6.89
C ARG A 85 15.27 -5.43 -5.80
N ASP A 86 15.89 -5.89 -4.72
CA ASP A 86 15.21 -6.62 -3.66
C ASP A 86 14.30 -5.71 -2.83
N LYS A 87 14.58 -4.41 -2.73
CA LYS A 87 13.62 -3.41 -2.22
C LYS A 87 12.39 -3.29 -3.10
N PHE A 88 12.54 -3.18 -4.41
CA PHE A 88 11.39 -3.18 -5.32
C PHE A 88 10.57 -4.48 -5.22
N ILE A 89 11.22 -5.64 -5.16
CA ILE A 89 10.54 -6.94 -4.95
C ILE A 89 9.77 -6.94 -3.63
N ALA A 90 10.39 -6.49 -2.54
CA ALA A 90 9.76 -6.42 -1.21
C ALA A 90 8.56 -5.46 -1.15
N PHE A 91 8.53 -4.41 -1.97
CA PHE A 91 7.35 -3.55 -2.10
C PHE A 91 6.21 -4.19 -2.91
N GLY A 92 6.49 -5.26 -3.66
CA GLY A 92 5.51 -5.98 -4.49
C GLY A 92 5.75 -5.90 -6.00
N TYR A 93 6.92 -5.40 -6.45
CA TYR A 93 7.34 -5.44 -7.85
C TYR A 93 8.15 -6.71 -8.13
N SER A 94 7.49 -7.87 -8.06
CA SER A 94 8.12 -9.20 -8.19
C SER A 94 8.88 -9.43 -9.50
N GLY A 95 8.57 -8.66 -10.56
CA GLY A 95 9.27 -8.67 -11.84
C GLY A 95 10.48 -7.73 -11.93
N ALA A 96 10.96 -7.14 -10.83
CA ALA A 96 12.13 -6.25 -10.86
C ALA A 96 13.42 -7.04 -11.17
N TYR A 97 14.28 -6.48 -12.03
CA TYR A 97 15.45 -7.17 -12.57
C TYR A 97 16.64 -6.24 -12.83
N LEU A 98 17.80 -6.84 -13.13
CA LEU A 98 19.02 -6.13 -13.51
C LEU A 98 19.18 -6.12 -15.04
N ASP A 99 19.08 -4.96 -15.69
CA ASP A 99 19.51 -4.81 -17.08
C ASP A 99 21.04 -4.68 -17.12
N SER A 100 21.68 -5.80 -17.45
CA SER A 100 23.13 -5.95 -17.40
C SER A 100 23.78 -5.50 -18.71
N PHE A 101 24.90 -4.77 -18.63
CA PHE A 101 25.67 -4.34 -19.80
C PHE A 101 27.18 -4.35 -19.55
N GLN A 102 27.95 -4.42 -20.64
CA GLN A 102 29.42 -4.38 -20.60
C GLN A 102 29.92 -2.93 -20.51
N PHE A 103 30.86 -2.69 -19.60
CA PHE A 103 31.50 -1.40 -19.39
C PHE A 103 33.02 -1.56 -19.44
N ASN A 104 33.66 -0.81 -20.34
CA ASN A 104 35.11 -0.79 -20.50
C ASN A 104 35.61 0.63 -20.19
N ARG A 105 36.43 0.81 -19.15
CA ARG A 105 36.92 2.12 -18.74
C ARG A 105 38.37 2.08 -18.28
N TRP A 106 39.18 3.01 -18.78
CA TRP A 106 40.49 3.29 -18.21
C TRP A 106 40.34 4.17 -16.97
N TYR A 107 40.93 3.73 -15.86
CA TYR A 107 40.99 4.48 -14.60
C TYR A 107 42.34 4.23 -13.92
N ALA A 108 43.01 5.29 -13.46
CA ALA A 108 44.32 5.22 -12.80
C ALA A 108 45.36 4.33 -13.53
N GLY A 109 45.42 4.40 -14.86
CA GLY A 109 46.36 3.60 -15.68
C GLY A 109 45.99 2.12 -15.84
N THR A 110 44.84 1.67 -15.33
CA THR A 110 44.33 0.30 -15.47
C THR A 110 43.07 0.29 -16.33
N LEU A 111 42.95 -0.69 -17.23
CA LEU A 111 41.72 -0.97 -17.97
C LEU A 111 40.81 -1.86 -17.12
N TYR A 112 39.64 -1.35 -16.75
CA TYR A 112 38.57 -2.12 -16.14
C TYR A 112 37.60 -2.59 -17.22
N GLN A 113 37.29 -3.88 -17.22
CA GLN A 113 36.28 -4.51 -18.06
C GLN A 113 35.28 -5.19 -17.14
N THR A 114 34.11 -4.58 -16.94
CA THR A 114 33.17 -4.98 -15.89
C THR A 114 31.74 -5.04 -16.41
N TRP A 115 30.92 -5.86 -15.77
CA TRP A 115 29.47 -5.76 -15.90
C TRP A 115 28.97 -4.60 -15.04
N GLN A 116 28.05 -3.82 -15.59
CA GLN A 116 27.23 -2.84 -14.88
C GLN A 116 25.75 -3.24 -14.96
N TYR A 117 24.94 -2.71 -14.05
CA TYR A 117 23.60 -3.20 -13.77
C TYR A 117 22.64 -2.04 -13.53
N ASN A 118 21.84 -1.65 -14.53
CA ASN A 118 20.68 -0.82 -14.24
C ASN A 118 19.65 -1.69 -13.49
N VAL A 119 18.95 -1.13 -12.51
CA VAL A 119 17.85 -1.83 -11.83
C VAL A 119 16.53 -1.32 -12.40
N ILE A 120 15.63 -2.22 -12.81
CA ILE A 120 14.36 -1.86 -13.42
C ILE A 120 13.22 -2.56 -12.68
N ALA A 121 12.30 -1.78 -12.12
CA ALA A 121 11.01 -2.24 -11.64
C ALA A 121 9.88 -1.64 -12.50
N THR A 122 8.86 -2.44 -12.82
CA THR A 122 7.76 -2.00 -13.69
C THR A 122 6.42 -2.10 -12.96
N TYR A 123 5.67 -1.01 -12.94
CA TYR A 123 4.25 -0.99 -12.65
C TYR A 123 3.48 -0.98 -13.98
N GLU A 124 2.94 -2.13 -14.38
CA GLU A 124 2.14 -2.23 -15.61
C GLU A 124 0.86 -1.39 -15.54
N GLY A 125 0.59 -0.64 -16.61
CA GLY A 125 -0.59 0.21 -16.75
C GLY A 125 -1.84 -0.59 -17.11
N TYR A 126 -2.99 -0.28 -16.50
CA TYR A 126 -4.23 -1.03 -16.75
C TYR A 126 -4.93 -0.68 -18.08
N GLN A 127 -4.62 0.49 -18.67
CA GLN A 127 -5.32 1.01 -19.85
C GLN A 127 -4.41 1.13 -21.08
N ASN A 128 -3.17 1.58 -20.88
CA ASN A 128 -2.21 1.89 -21.94
C ASN A 128 -0.81 1.32 -21.59
N PRO A 129 -0.65 -0.02 -21.47
CA PRO A 129 0.60 -0.63 -20.97
C PRO A 129 1.83 -0.40 -21.85
N ASP A 130 1.65 -0.15 -23.16
CA ASP A 130 2.75 0.10 -24.10
C ASP A 130 3.35 1.51 -23.98
N SER A 131 2.64 2.42 -23.33
CA SER A 131 3.04 3.80 -23.09
C SER A 131 3.69 3.91 -21.71
N ILE A 132 4.93 4.39 -21.67
CA ILE A 132 5.82 4.27 -20.50
C ILE A 132 6.18 5.64 -19.94
N PHE A 133 5.94 5.85 -18.65
CA PHE A 133 6.55 6.91 -17.85
C PHE A 133 7.77 6.34 -17.13
N VAL A 134 8.91 7.02 -17.19
CA VAL A 134 10.12 6.64 -16.44
C VAL A 134 10.32 7.60 -15.27
N LEU A 135 10.59 7.05 -14.09
CA LEU A 135 11.18 7.78 -12.97
C LEU A 135 12.53 7.14 -12.67
N GLY A 136 13.58 7.94 -12.51
CA GLY A 136 14.90 7.40 -12.18
C GLY A 136 15.89 8.37 -11.58
N ALA A 137 17.04 7.80 -11.24
CA ALA A 137 18.24 8.41 -10.65
C ALA A 137 19.42 7.44 -10.86
N HIS A 138 20.67 7.88 -10.79
CA HIS A 138 21.80 6.94 -10.74
C HIS A 138 22.05 6.44 -9.33
N HIS A 139 22.67 5.26 -9.23
CA HIS A 139 23.01 4.66 -7.93
C HIS A 139 24.51 4.48 -7.71
N ASP A 140 25.36 4.76 -8.70
CA ASP A 140 26.79 4.97 -8.45
C ASP A 140 27.08 6.38 -7.93
N ALA A 141 28.30 6.57 -7.41
CA ALA A 141 28.83 7.84 -6.90
C ALA A 141 30.36 7.86 -7.07
N ILE A 142 30.96 9.04 -7.25
CA ILE A 142 32.41 9.20 -7.38
C ILE A 142 33.01 10.17 -6.35
N VAL A 143 34.28 9.93 -6.02
CA VAL A 143 35.12 10.91 -5.31
C VAL A 143 36.43 11.04 -6.10
N PRO A 144 36.48 11.90 -7.13
CA PRO A 144 37.53 11.88 -8.15
C PRO A 144 38.88 12.36 -7.62
N PHE A 145 38.87 13.13 -6.51
CA PHE A 145 40.05 13.59 -5.80
C PHE A 145 40.40 12.74 -4.56
N SER A 146 39.69 11.62 -4.32
CA SER A 146 40.04 10.66 -3.25
C SER A 146 41.34 9.93 -3.58
N SER A 147 42.12 9.62 -2.56
CA SER A 147 43.24 8.68 -2.69
C SER A 147 42.78 7.24 -2.97
N ASN A 148 41.53 6.90 -2.67
CA ASN A 148 40.94 5.59 -2.96
C ASN A 148 39.39 5.58 -2.99
N PRO A 149 38.75 5.90 -4.14
CA PRO A 149 37.28 5.81 -4.26
C PRO A 149 36.74 4.37 -4.25
N PHE A 150 37.59 3.35 -4.39
CA PHE A 150 37.18 1.93 -4.25
C PHE A 150 36.89 1.51 -2.80
N LEU A 151 37.10 2.39 -1.81
CA LEU A 151 36.79 2.14 -0.40
C LEU A 151 35.81 3.14 0.19
N ASN A 152 35.84 4.40 -0.26
CA ASN A 152 34.99 5.46 0.27
C ASN A 152 34.49 6.39 -0.84
N ALA A 153 33.20 6.25 -1.18
CA ALA A 153 32.44 7.14 -2.04
C ALA A 153 30.97 7.13 -1.59
N PRO A 154 30.63 7.90 -0.52
CA PRO A 154 29.34 7.79 0.16
C PRO A 154 28.16 8.34 -0.64
N GLY A 155 28.32 9.46 -1.35
CA GLY A 155 27.34 9.95 -2.33
C GLY A 155 25.91 10.08 -1.78
N ALA A 156 25.73 10.60 -0.56
CA ALA A 156 24.44 10.57 0.11
C ALA A 156 23.40 11.47 -0.57
N ASP A 157 23.79 12.71 -0.90
CA ASP A 157 23.01 13.57 -1.77
C ASP A 157 23.17 13.15 -3.23
N ASP A 158 24.40 12.82 -3.65
CA ASP A 158 24.77 12.49 -5.02
C ASP A 158 25.13 10.98 -5.21
N ASN A 159 24.22 10.11 -5.61
CA ASN A 159 22.78 10.32 -5.82
C ASN A 159 21.94 9.28 -5.06
N ALA A 160 22.33 8.97 -3.82
CA ALA A 160 21.48 8.14 -2.97
C ALA A 160 20.13 8.83 -2.68
N SER A 161 20.07 10.16 -2.72
CA SER A 161 18.84 10.94 -2.56
C SER A 161 17.78 10.66 -3.64
N GLY A 162 18.15 10.68 -4.92
CA GLY A 162 17.24 10.38 -6.03
C GLY A 162 16.81 8.92 -6.09
N VAL A 163 17.71 7.99 -5.71
CA VAL A 163 17.36 6.57 -5.55
C VAL A 163 16.37 6.39 -4.40
N ALA A 164 16.58 7.05 -3.27
CA ALA A 164 15.69 6.99 -2.11
C ALA A 164 14.30 7.56 -2.43
N ALA A 165 14.22 8.68 -3.15
CA ALA A 165 12.98 9.25 -3.66
C ALA A 165 12.25 8.28 -4.62
N THR A 166 12.97 7.66 -5.55
CA THR A 166 12.44 6.65 -6.49
C THR A 166 11.88 5.43 -5.76
N LEU A 167 12.61 4.90 -4.76
CA LEU A 167 12.16 3.78 -3.93
C LEU A 167 10.93 4.14 -3.08
N GLU A 168 10.87 5.35 -2.52
CA GLU A 168 9.75 5.80 -1.71
C GLU A 168 8.46 6.01 -2.54
N ILE A 169 8.58 6.56 -3.75
CA ILE A 169 7.45 6.69 -4.69
C ILE A 169 6.90 5.31 -5.05
N ALA A 170 7.77 4.35 -5.39
CA ALA A 170 7.39 2.98 -5.69
C ALA A 170 6.72 2.30 -4.47
N ARG A 171 7.28 2.46 -3.27
CA ARG A 171 6.67 1.96 -2.02
C ARG A 171 5.27 2.55 -1.82
N VAL A 172 5.12 3.86 -1.92
CA VAL A 172 3.83 4.54 -1.68
C VAL A 172 2.78 4.11 -2.69
N MET A 173 3.10 4.09 -3.99
CA MET A 173 2.16 3.65 -5.01
C MET A 173 1.69 2.21 -4.73
N LYS A 174 2.62 1.29 -4.49
CA LYS A 174 2.29 -0.13 -4.35
C LYS A 174 1.58 -0.45 -3.04
N TYR A 175 2.06 0.08 -1.91
CA TYR A 175 1.52 -0.17 -0.58
C TYR A 175 0.10 0.40 -0.40
N TYR A 176 -0.18 1.57 -0.98
CA TYR A 176 -1.49 2.22 -0.88
C TYR A 176 -2.44 1.89 -2.06
N GLY A 177 -2.09 0.89 -2.89
CA GLY A 177 -3.00 0.33 -3.90
C GLY A 177 -3.24 1.21 -5.14
N TYR A 178 -2.31 2.12 -5.46
CA TYR A 178 -2.40 2.95 -6.66
C TYR A 178 -2.17 2.13 -7.93
N GLN A 179 -3.18 2.02 -8.79
CA GLN A 179 -3.07 1.30 -10.07
C GLN A 179 -3.00 2.28 -11.26
N PRO A 180 -1.83 2.49 -11.90
CA PRO A 180 -1.65 3.50 -12.95
C PRO A 180 -2.35 3.12 -14.27
N ALA A 181 -2.83 4.11 -15.02
CA ALA A 181 -3.44 3.90 -16.33
C ALA A 181 -2.43 3.56 -17.44
N TYR A 182 -1.20 4.07 -17.35
CA TYR A 182 -0.09 3.77 -18.26
C TYR A 182 1.03 3.08 -17.47
N THR A 183 2.03 2.54 -18.14
CA THR A 183 3.10 1.80 -17.46
C THR A 183 4.09 2.77 -16.82
N ILE A 184 4.43 2.58 -15.55
CA ILE A 184 5.49 3.32 -14.86
C ILE A 184 6.70 2.40 -14.72
N LYS A 185 7.88 2.86 -15.11
CA LYS A 185 9.16 2.18 -14.85
C LYS A 185 9.99 3.00 -13.88
N PHE A 186 10.30 2.39 -12.74
CA PHE A 186 11.29 2.88 -11.79
C PHE A 186 12.64 2.31 -12.21
N ILE A 187 13.61 3.18 -12.51
CA ILE A 187 14.91 2.76 -13.02
C ILE A 187 16.02 3.42 -12.20
N THR A 188 16.95 2.63 -11.67
CA THR A 188 18.21 3.19 -11.14
C THR A 188 19.35 2.89 -12.11
N PHE A 189 20.09 3.92 -12.53
CA PHE A 189 21.12 3.83 -13.56
C PHE A 189 22.50 3.59 -12.95
N ALA A 190 23.34 2.81 -13.66
CA ALA A 190 24.72 2.52 -13.26
C ALA A 190 25.74 3.24 -14.15
N ALA A 191 26.87 3.64 -13.58
CA ALA A 191 27.97 4.30 -14.29
C ALA A 191 27.57 5.63 -14.96
N GLU A 192 26.75 6.42 -14.26
CA GLU A 192 26.45 7.80 -14.63
C GLU A 192 27.74 8.64 -14.64
N GLU A 193 28.53 8.50 -13.57
CA GLU A 193 29.70 9.32 -13.20
C GLU A 193 30.88 9.27 -14.19
N PHE A 194 30.77 8.38 -15.17
CA PHE A 194 31.73 8.22 -16.26
C PHE A 194 31.16 8.63 -17.63
N GLY A 195 29.97 9.22 -17.68
CA GLY A 195 29.30 9.70 -18.88
C GLY A 195 28.00 8.96 -19.21
N LEU A 196 27.08 8.86 -18.25
CA LEU A 196 25.69 8.45 -18.43
C LEU A 196 25.52 7.02 -18.99
N HIS A 197 26.42 6.08 -18.65
CA HIS A 197 26.51 4.81 -19.38
C HIS A 197 25.25 3.95 -19.20
N GLY A 198 24.67 3.94 -18.00
CA GLY A 198 23.45 3.22 -17.68
C GLY A 198 22.22 3.75 -18.43
N SER A 199 21.98 5.07 -18.36
CA SER A 199 20.87 5.72 -19.06
C SER A 199 21.04 5.69 -20.58
N TRP A 200 22.25 5.86 -21.13
CA TRP A 200 22.52 5.61 -22.55
C TRP A 200 22.21 4.18 -22.97
N ASN A 201 22.67 3.19 -22.20
CA ASN A 201 22.38 1.77 -22.46
C ASN A 201 20.85 1.52 -22.50
N TYR A 202 20.09 2.07 -21.54
CA TYR A 202 18.63 1.88 -21.51
C TYR A 202 17.90 2.66 -22.61
N ALA A 203 18.16 3.97 -22.76
CA ALA A 203 17.48 4.83 -23.72
C ALA A 203 17.71 4.37 -25.17
N ASN A 204 18.94 3.98 -25.51
CA ASN A 204 19.26 3.45 -26.84
C ASN A 204 18.59 2.09 -27.09
N LYS A 205 18.52 1.20 -26.09
CA LYS A 205 17.74 -0.06 -26.20
C LYS A 205 16.25 0.22 -26.40
N ALA A 206 15.69 1.17 -25.67
CA ALA A 206 14.28 1.57 -25.77
C ALA A 206 13.95 2.12 -27.17
N ALA A 207 14.77 3.03 -27.69
CA ALA A 207 14.60 3.61 -29.02
C ALA A 207 14.74 2.55 -30.13
N ASN A 208 15.78 1.73 -30.08
CA ASN A 208 16.02 0.64 -31.05
C ASN A 208 14.93 -0.45 -31.03
N THR A 209 14.17 -0.58 -29.94
CA THR A 209 13.05 -1.52 -29.82
C THR A 209 11.67 -0.84 -29.90
N GLY A 210 11.62 0.43 -30.32
CA GLY A 210 10.38 1.17 -30.57
C GLY A 210 9.52 1.41 -29.32
N LYS A 211 10.11 1.48 -28.12
CA LYS A 211 9.36 1.72 -26.89
C LYS A 211 8.81 3.15 -26.85
N ASN A 212 7.53 3.28 -26.54
CA ASN A 212 6.85 4.56 -26.42
C ASN A 212 7.05 5.14 -25.00
N ILE A 213 8.21 5.77 -24.75
CA ILE A 213 8.44 6.49 -23.50
C ILE A 213 7.81 7.89 -23.61
N VAL A 214 6.72 8.11 -22.88
CA VAL A 214 5.92 9.34 -22.91
C VAL A 214 6.68 10.49 -22.27
N CYS A 215 7.26 10.27 -21.09
CA CYS A 215 8.32 11.12 -20.55
C CYS A 215 9.20 10.38 -19.52
N MET A 216 10.35 10.98 -19.23
CA MET A 216 11.26 10.60 -18.15
C MET A 216 11.39 11.74 -17.13
N ILE A 217 11.33 11.39 -15.86
CA ILE A 217 11.57 12.29 -14.72
C ILE A 217 12.85 11.81 -14.04
N ASN A 218 13.86 12.68 -13.94
CA ASN A 218 15.09 12.40 -13.21
C ASN A 218 15.11 13.09 -11.84
N HIS A 219 15.64 12.39 -10.84
CA HIS A 219 16.12 12.95 -9.59
C HIS A 219 17.63 12.79 -9.52
N ASP A 220 18.31 13.91 -9.27
CA ASP A 220 19.76 13.92 -9.11
C ASP A 220 20.12 15.13 -8.25
N MET A 221 20.77 14.86 -7.11
CA MET A 221 20.99 15.80 -5.99
C MET A 221 19.68 16.48 -5.52
N VAL A 222 18.88 15.75 -4.73
CA VAL A 222 17.54 16.19 -4.29
C VAL A 222 17.38 16.29 -2.78
N SER A 223 18.46 16.45 -2.00
CA SER A 223 18.37 16.44 -0.54
C SER A 223 19.17 17.48 0.23
N TYR A 224 20.14 18.20 -0.33
CA TYR A 224 20.84 19.23 0.43
C TYR A 224 20.11 20.59 0.39
N CYS A 225 19.71 21.07 1.58
CA CYS A 225 19.22 22.43 1.75
C CYS A 225 19.40 22.90 3.20
N THR A 226 20.03 24.06 3.38
CA THR A 226 20.33 24.70 4.68
C THR A 226 19.43 25.90 4.99
N LEU A 227 18.56 26.29 4.06
CA LEU A 227 17.55 27.34 4.26
C LEU A 227 16.42 26.86 5.18
N PRO A 228 15.69 27.78 5.85
CA PRO A 228 14.47 27.43 6.57
C PRO A 228 13.37 26.97 5.59
N GLU A 229 12.42 26.17 6.07
CA GLU A 229 11.41 25.48 5.25
C GLU A 229 10.62 26.42 4.33
N ASN A 230 10.31 27.64 4.79
CA ASN A 230 9.59 28.67 4.05
C ASN A 230 10.39 29.37 2.94
N GLU A 231 11.66 29.01 2.76
CA GLU A 231 12.56 29.55 1.73
C GLU A 231 13.09 28.46 0.78
N TRP A 232 12.65 27.20 0.94
CA TRP A 232 13.08 26.09 0.09
C TRP A 232 12.66 26.29 -1.37
N LYS A 233 13.60 25.97 -2.27
CA LYS A 233 13.43 26.06 -3.72
C LYS A 233 13.86 24.77 -4.37
N VAL A 234 13.33 24.47 -5.55
CA VAL A 234 13.77 23.35 -6.40
C VAL A 234 14.01 23.86 -7.80
N GLN A 235 15.11 23.41 -8.43
CA GLN A 235 15.38 23.72 -9.82
C GLN A 235 14.74 22.68 -10.74
N ILE A 236 14.05 23.17 -11.77
CA ILE A 236 13.49 22.34 -12.84
C ILE A 236 14.36 22.55 -14.07
N GLN A 237 15.14 21.53 -14.40
CA GLN A 237 15.97 21.44 -15.59
C GLN A 237 15.12 20.82 -16.71
N LYS A 238 14.79 21.62 -17.72
CA LYS A 238 13.84 21.25 -18.78
C LYS A 238 14.48 21.20 -20.17
N TYR A 239 13.87 20.45 -21.09
CA TYR A 239 14.28 20.37 -22.50
C TYR A 239 13.20 20.94 -23.46
N PRO A 240 13.52 21.26 -24.72
CA PRO A 240 12.57 21.88 -25.67
C PRO A 240 11.27 21.12 -25.90
N ASN A 241 11.26 19.79 -25.70
CA ASN A 241 10.09 18.94 -25.86
C ASN A 241 9.28 18.75 -24.56
N SER A 242 9.53 19.56 -23.52
CA SER A 242 9.03 19.29 -22.15
C SER A 242 8.11 20.32 -21.51
N ASP A 243 7.76 21.42 -22.20
CA ASP A 243 6.93 22.49 -21.61
C ASP A 243 5.59 21.98 -21.03
N TRP A 244 4.92 21.04 -21.68
CA TRP A 244 3.58 20.57 -21.29
C TRP A 244 3.55 19.87 -19.92
N PHE A 245 4.60 19.13 -19.53
CA PHE A 245 4.70 18.50 -18.21
C PHE A 245 5.62 19.24 -17.25
N THR A 246 6.49 20.15 -17.73
CA THR A 246 7.10 21.19 -16.89
C THR A 246 6.01 22.05 -16.26
N ASN A 247 5.00 22.47 -17.04
CA ASN A 247 3.83 23.19 -16.53
C ASN A 247 3.07 22.39 -15.45
N LEU A 248 2.99 21.07 -15.58
CA LEU A 248 2.41 20.20 -14.55
C LEU A 248 3.27 20.16 -13.29
N ALA A 249 4.61 20.11 -13.41
CA ALA A 249 5.51 20.20 -12.26
C ALA A 249 5.25 21.49 -11.47
N HIS A 250 5.13 22.64 -12.14
CA HIS A 250 4.76 23.90 -11.50
C HIS A 250 3.41 23.85 -10.78
N GLN A 251 2.39 23.23 -11.37
CA GLN A 251 1.07 23.08 -10.72
C GLN A 251 1.16 22.22 -9.45
N ILE A 252 1.88 21.09 -9.49
CA ILE A 252 2.07 20.24 -8.31
C ILE A 252 2.86 20.97 -7.22
N ILE A 253 3.92 21.69 -7.58
CA ILE A 253 4.72 22.49 -6.65
C ILE A 253 3.83 23.54 -5.95
N GLN A 254 3.09 24.33 -6.73
CA GLN A 254 2.21 25.41 -6.23
C GLN A 254 1.05 24.91 -5.36
N ASN A 255 0.47 23.75 -5.67
CA ASN A 255 -0.74 23.26 -5.00
C ASN A 255 -0.46 22.30 -3.83
N HIS A 256 0.70 21.64 -3.80
CA HIS A 256 0.92 20.48 -2.92
C HIS A 256 2.27 20.42 -2.20
N THR A 257 3.16 21.40 -2.42
CA THR A 257 4.45 21.47 -1.73
C THR A 257 4.65 22.83 -1.07
N ILE A 258 5.65 22.93 -0.19
CA ILE A 258 6.13 24.23 0.33
C ILE A 258 7.24 24.86 -0.52
N LEU A 259 7.62 24.22 -1.64
CA LEU A 259 8.74 24.63 -2.48
C LEU A 259 8.38 25.79 -3.40
N THR A 260 9.39 26.63 -3.70
CA THR A 260 9.32 27.56 -4.85
C THR A 260 10.09 26.98 -6.04
N ALA A 261 9.45 26.90 -7.20
CA ALA A 261 10.08 26.42 -8.42
C ALA A 261 11.01 27.47 -9.05
N VAL A 262 12.19 27.04 -9.52
CA VAL A 262 13.13 27.83 -10.32
C VAL A 262 13.35 27.10 -11.64
N GLU A 263 12.89 27.68 -12.76
CA GLU A 263 13.18 27.10 -14.10
C GLU A 263 14.61 27.44 -14.53
N SER A 264 15.33 26.41 -14.99
CA SER A 264 16.58 26.58 -15.74
C SER A 264 16.33 26.32 -17.23
N THR A 265 16.88 27.19 -18.07
CA THR A 265 16.90 27.04 -19.53
C THR A 265 18.22 26.49 -20.07
N GLN A 266 19.16 26.15 -19.18
CA GLN A 266 20.41 25.50 -19.55
C GLN A 266 20.15 24.01 -19.65
N TYR A 267 20.04 23.48 -20.87
CA TYR A 267 19.86 22.04 -21.11
C TYR A 267 21.04 21.28 -20.49
N ILE A 268 20.80 20.56 -19.39
CA ILE A 268 21.83 19.74 -18.73
C ILE A 268 22.16 18.55 -19.62
N GLN A 269 23.45 18.31 -19.85
CA GLN A 269 23.97 17.24 -20.72
C GLN A 269 24.73 16.17 -19.93
N TYR A 270 24.72 16.30 -18.61
CA TYR A 270 25.55 15.57 -17.64
C TYR A 270 24.69 15.02 -16.50
N SER A 271 23.53 14.45 -16.85
CA SER A 271 22.63 13.74 -15.94
C SER A 271 21.71 12.82 -16.75
N ASP A 272 21.17 11.77 -16.14
CA ASP A 272 20.50 10.64 -16.81
C ASP A 272 19.28 10.99 -17.68
N SER A 273 18.72 12.19 -17.56
CA SER A 273 17.64 12.68 -18.43
C SER A 273 18.10 12.99 -19.86
N TRP A 274 19.40 13.31 -20.06
CA TRP A 274 19.95 13.70 -21.36
C TRP A 274 19.87 12.59 -22.44
N PRO A 275 20.23 11.33 -22.17
CA PRO A 275 20.06 10.23 -23.12
C PRO A 275 18.62 10.00 -23.58
N PHE A 276 17.62 10.25 -22.73
CA PHE A 276 16.22 10.15 -23.10
C PHE A 276 15.83 11.27 -24.07
N TYR A 277 16.22 12.51 -23.75
CA TYR A 277 16.01 13.66 -24.64
C TYR A 277 16.70 13.47 -26.01
N GLN A 278 17.95 12.99 -26.02
CA GLN A 278 18.70 12.70 -27.25
C GLN A 278 18.05 11.60 -28.12
N ASN A 279 17.33 10.66 -27.52
CA ASN A 279 16.53 9.65 -28.23
C ASN A 279 15.12 10.15 -28.62
N GLY A 280 14.84 11.45 -28.46
CA GLY A 280 13.57 12.09 -28.85
C GLY A 280 12.45 11.99 -27.81
N TYR A 281 12.69 11.32 -26.68
CA TYR A 281 11.73 11.25 -25.59
C TYR A 281 11.66 12.58 -24.83
N SER A 282 10.49 12.88 -24.30
CA SER A 282 10.32 13.98 -23.35
C SER A 282 11.09 13.68 -22.05
N ALA A 283 11.85 14.63 -21.51
CA ALA A 283 12.47 14.49 -20.19
C ALA A 283 12.40 15.79 -19.36
N ILE A 284 12.45 15.66 -18.03
CA ILE A 284 12.82 16.74 -17.09
C ILE A 284 13.71 16.17 -16.00
N PHE A 285 14.36 17.06 -15.27
CA PHE A 285 15.26 16.75 -14.19
C PHE A 285 15.02 17.74 -13.02
N PHE A 286 14.84 17.21 -11.81
CA PHE A 286 14.79 18.00 -10.58
C PHE A 286 16.12 17.89 -9.83
N ILE A 287 16.68 19.05 -9.48
CA ILE A 287 17.87 19.22 -8.63
C ILE A 287 17.58 20.27 -7.56
N GLU A 288 18.31 20.19 -6.47
CA GLU A 288 18.35 21.20 -5.43
C GLU A 288 18.75 22.60 -5.94
N ASP A 289 18.31 23.64 -5.22
CA ASP A 289 18.67 25.03 -5.57
C ASP A 289 20.01 25.48 -4.96
N GLN A 290 20.31 25.00 -3.75
CA GLN A 290 21.60 25.23 -3.11
C GLN A 290 22.53 24.07 -3.44
N PHE A 291 23.37 24.19 -4.46
CA PHE A 291 24.34 23.14 -4.79
C PHE A 291 25.24 22.81 -3.59
N THR A 292 25.23 21.54 -3.16
CA THR A 292 25.97 21.05 -2.00
C THR A 292 27.49 21.31 -2.10
N PRO A 293 28.14 21.80 -1.02
CA PRO A 293 29.60 21.97 -0.99
C PRO A 293 30.33 20.63 -0.82
N TYR A 294 29.60 19.53 -0.65
CA TYR A 294 30.15 18.18 -0.43
C TYR A 294 30.18 17.31 -1.69
N TYR A 295 29.63 17.81 -2.81
CA TYR A 295 29.57 17.14 -4.11
C TYR A 295 30.90 16.50 -4.49
N HIS A 296 30.87 15.23 -4.88
CA HIS A 296 32.06 14.46 -5.25
C HIS A 296 33.15 14.41 -4.16
N THR A 297 32.78 14.47 -2.87
CA THR A 297 33.70 14.33 -1.72
C THR A 297 33.32 13.17 -0.80
N VAL A 298 34.26 12.74 0.05
CA VAL A 298 33.98 11.79 1.15
C VAL A 298 33.06 12.34 2.25
N ASN A 299 32.69 13.62 2.17
CA ASN A 299 31.81 14.28 3.14
C ASN A 299 30.37 14.42 2.63
N ASP A 300 30.05 13.94 1.42
CA ASP A 300 28.66 13.83 0.97
C ASP A 300 27.95 12.70 1.72
N LEU A 301 27.48 13.02 2.91
CA LEU A 301 26.97 12.07 3.91
C LEU A 301 25.50 12.37 4.23
N VAL A 302 24.75 11.36 4.66
CA VAL A 302 23.34 11.50 5.09
C VAL A 302 23.20 12.54 6.20
N ALA A 303 24.23 12.68 7.05
CA ALA A 303 24.32 13.73 8.07
C ALA A 303 24.36 15.17 7.51
N THR A 304 24.69 15.36 6.23
CA THR A 304 24.65 16.65 5.53
C THR A 304 23.36 16.88 4.72
N THR A 305 22.53 15.85 4.55
CA THR A 305 21.26 15.91 3.81
C THR A 305 20.09 16.42 4.66
N ASN A 306 19.03 16.85 3.98
CA ASN A 306 17.75 17.26 4.55
C ASN A 306 16.62 16.40 3.98
N LYS A 307 16.24 15.35 4.73
CA LYS A 307 15.18 14.41 4.37
C LYS A 307 13.79 15.03 4.16
N HIS A 308 13.50 16.16 4.79
CA HIS A 308 12.20 16.83 4.67
C HIS A 308 12.12 17.61 3.36
N TYR A 309 13.22 18.26 2.98
CA TYR A 309 13.38 18.86 1.66
C TYR A 309 13.29 17.80 0.54
N ALA A 310 13.99 16.67 0.69
CA ALA A 310 13.89 15.54 -0.23
C ALA A 310 12.47 14.99 -0.34
N ALA A 311 11.72 14.92 0.76
CA ALA A 311 10.31 14.51 0.76
C ALA A 311 9.42 15.48 -0.04
N GLU A 312 9.67 16.79 0.01
CA GLU A 312 8.94 17.76 -0.82
C GLU A 312 9.24 17.60 -2.31
N ILE A 313 10.51 17.39 -2.71
CA ILE A 313 10.85 17.12 -4.13
C ILE A 313 10.24 15.79 -4.59
N THR A 314 10.26 14.77 -3.73
CA THR A 314 9.63 13.46 -3.98
C THR A 314 8.12 13.61 -4.23
N LYS A 315 7.42 14.50 -3.52
CA LYS A 315 6.00 14.79 -3.76
C LYS A 315 5.74 15.34 -5.16
N ILE A 316 6.64 16.14 -5.73
CA ILE A 316 6.48 16.67 -7.10
C ILE A 316 6.31 15.51 -8.08
N SER A 317 7.25 14.57 -8.06
CA SER A 317 7.28 13.47 -9.03
C SER A 317 6.17 12.45 -8.80
N LEU A 318 5.79 12.15 -7.55
CA LEU A 318 4.59 11.36 -7.28
C LEU A 318 3.32 12.05 -7.80
N GLY A 319 3.17 13.35 -7.56
CA GLY A 319 1.99 14.13 -7.98
C GLY A 319 1.88 14.26 -9.49
N MET A 320 3.01 14.43 -10.17
CA MET A 320 3.10 14.37 -11.63
C MET A 320 2.72 12.98 -12.15
N LEU A 321 3.32 11.91 -11.64
CA LEU A 321 3.02 10.56 -12.09
C LEU A 321 1.54 10.23 -11.91
N ILE A 322 0.92 10.57 -10.77
CA ILE A 322 -0.51 10.39 -10.56
C ILE A 322 -1.33 11.25 -11.54
N SER A 323 -0.99 12.52 -11.71
CA SER A 323 -1.76 13.40 -12.61
C SER A 323 -1.69 12.94 -14.08
N LEU A 324 -0.55 12.38 -14.50
CA LEU A 324 -0.32 11.85 -15.85
C LEU A 324 -0.90 10.44 -16.05
N ASN A 325 -0.87 9.59 -15.02
CA ASN A 325 -1.36 8.21 -15.07
C ASN A 325 -2.82 8.05 -14.60
N GLY A 326 -3.53 9.17 -14.50
CA GLY A 326 -4.84 9.25 -13.86
C GLY A 326 -4.76 9.04 -12.35
N THR A 327 -5.87 9.31 -11.67
CA THR A 327 -6.04 9.22 -10.20
C THR A 327 -5.88 7.82 -9.60
N GLY A 328 -5.28 6.91 -10.36
CA GLY A 328 -5.43 5.47 -10.26
C GLY A 328 -6.71 5.06 -10.97
N SER A 329 -6.83 3.77 -11.29
CA SER A 329 -8.15 3.15 -11.26
C SER A 329 -8.83 3.54 -9.93
N PRO A 330 -10.15 3.76 -9.90
CA PRO A 330 -10.85 3.74 -8.62
C PRO A 330 -10.46 2.43 -7.93
N PRO A 331 -10.20 2.41 -6.60
CA PRO A 331 -10.35 1.14 -5.92
C PRO A 331 -11.73 0.62 -6.30
N GLN A 332 -11.85 -0.70 -6.48
CA GLN A 332 -13.18 -1.30 -6.35
C GLN A 332 -13.83 -0.70 -5.10
N LEU A 333 -15.13 -0.42 -5.12
CA LEU A 333 -15.86 0.15 -3.98
C LEU A 333 -16.01 -0.89 -2.85
N ILE A 334 -14.87 -1.34 -2.33
CA ILE A 334 -14.63 -2.02 -1.08
C ILE A 334 -14.77 -0.90 -0.04
N PRO A 335 -15.89 -0.81 0.69
CA PRO A 335 -16.04 0.24 1.67
C PRO A 335 -15.08 -0.01 2.84
N GLU A 336 -14.76 1.03 3.60
CA GLU A 336 -14.00 0.85 4.86
C GLU A 336 -14.77 -0.07 5.84
N TYR A 337 -16.10 0.09 5.85
CA TYR A 337 -17.04 -0.69 6.65
C TYR A 337 -18.20 -1.20 5.77
N LEU A 338 -18.52 -2.49 5.82
CA LEU A 338 -19.67 -3.08 5.13
C LEU A 338 -20.67 -3.65 6.15
N VAL A 339 -21.95 -3.38 5.96
CA VAL A 339 -23.04 -4.01 6.72
C VAL A 339 -23.88 -4.84 5.76
N VAL A 340 -23.97 -6.15 6.01
CA VAL A 340 -24.72 -7.11 5.19
C VAL A 340 -25.94 -7.57 5.97
N GLN A 341 -27.12 -7.17 5.51
CA GLN A 341 -28.41 -7.42 6.15
C GLN A 341 -29.44 -7.92 5.12
N ASP A 342 -30.45 -8.63 5.61
CA ASP A 342 -31.63 -9.10 4.86
C ASP A 342 -31.30 -9.77 3.51
N SER A 343 -30.20 -10.52 3.51
CA SER A 343 -29.63 -11.17 2.33
C SER A 343 -29.92 -12.68 2.35
N ILE A 344 -30.45 -13.20 1.24
CA ILE A 344 -30.77 -14.62 1.09
C ILE A 344 -30.09 -15.12 -0.19
N MET A 345 -29.14 -16.03 -0.05
CA MET A 345 -28.51 -16.73 -1.18
C MET A 345 -29.29 -18.01 -1.45
N MET A 346 -29.77 -18.17 -2.68
CA MET A 346 -30.54 -19.32 -3.12
C MET A 346 -29.63 -20.47 -3.54
N ALA A 347 -30.17 -21.68 -3.64
CA ALA A 347 -29.38 -22.86 -4.01
C ALA A 347 -28.67 -22.67 -5.36
N GLY A 348 -27.33 -22.75 -5.36
CA GLY A 348 -26.49 -22.48 -6.53
C GLY A 348 -25.99 -21.03 -6.69
N ASP A 349 -26.37 -20.12 -5.79
CA ASP A 349 -25.78 -18.77 -5.75
C ASP A 349 -24.41 -18.81 -5.07
N GLU A 350 -23.47 -18.01 -5.60
CA GLU A 350 -22.18 -17.71 -4.97
C GLU A 350 -22.05 -16.19 -4.79
N ALA A 351 -21.74 -15.73 -3.57
CA ALA A 351 -21.63 -14.31 -3.24
C ALA A 351 -20.31 -13.99 -2.52
N CYS A 352 -19.63 -12.91 -2.93
CA CYS A 352 -18.40 -12.43 -2.28
C CYS A 352 -18.61 -11.00 -1.77
N PHE A 353 -18.37 -10.77 -0.49
CA PHE A 353 -18.51 -9.47 0.17
C PHE A 353 -17.17 -9.04 0.76
N SER A 354 -16.72 -7.81 0.49
CA SER A 354 -15.42 -7.31 0.96
C SER A 354 -15.47 -5.90 1.55
N ALA A 355 -14.60 -5.64 2.55
CA ALA A 355 -14.41 -4.32 3.17
C ALA A 355 -12.94 -4.12 3.60
N PHE A 356 -12.43 -2.89 3.59
CA PHE A 356 -11.02 -2.62 3.97
C PHE A 356 -10.76 -2.83 5.46
N ARG A 357 -11.77 -2.70 6.33
CA ARG A 357 -11.59 -2.88 7.77
C ARG A 357 -12.61 -3.86 8.33
N ASN A 358 -13.90 -3.53 8.32
CA ASN A 358 -14.88 -4.26 9.12
C ASN A 358 -16.12 -4.68 8.33
N ILE A 359 -16.54 -5.94 8.45
CA ILE A 359 -17.82 -6.45 7.94
C ILE A 359 -18.72 -6.81 9.12
N HIS A 360 -19.94 -6.27 9.18
CA HIS A 360 -20.99 -6.72 10.11
C HIS A 360 -22.07 -7.47 9.34
N VAL A 361 -22.48 -8.65 9.81
CA VAL A 361 -23.48 -9.50 9.12
C VAL A 361 -24.66 -9.80 10.04
N ALA A 362 -25.88 -9.53 9.55
CA ALA A 362 -27.16 -9.61 10.27
C ALA A 362 -27.25 -8.70 11.52
N GLY A 363 -28.25 -8.92 12.39
CA GLY A 363 -28.48 -8.17 13.64
C GLY A 363 -29.82 -7.44 13.72
N ASN A 364 -30.28 -7.13 14.94
CA ASN A 364 -31.49 -6.33 15.24
C ASN A 364 -32.79 -6.72 14.49
N GLY A 365 -32.95 -8.01 14.16
CA GLY A 365 -34.13 -8.54 13.46
C GLY A 365 -33.93 -8.77 11.96
N SER A 366 -32.81 -8.34 11.37
CA SER A 366 -32.43 -8.67 10.00
C SER A 366 -31.84 -10.08 9.88
N VAL A 367 -31.97 -10.70 8.70
CA VAL A 367 -31.53 -12.08 8.43
C VAL A 367 -30.39 -12.18 7.41
N PHE A 368 -29.59 -13.24 7.50
CA PHE A 368 -28.61 -13.60 6.47
C PHE A 368 -28.64 -15.12 6.26
N VAL A 369 -29.15 -15.58 5.11
CA VAL A 369 -29.47 -17.00 4.89
C VAL A 369 -28.70 -17.57 3.70
N VAL A 370 -27.88 -18.60 3.95
CA VAL A 370 -27.26 -19.43 2.92
C VAL A 370 -28.07 -20.72 2.78
N ASN A 371 -28.78 -20.88 1.66
CA ASN A 371 -29.57 -22.09 1.39
C ASN A 371 -28.69 -23.30 0.98
N PRO A 372 -29.23 -24.54 0.93
CA PRO A 372 -28.47 -25.72 0.52
C PRO A 372 -27.83 -25.55 -0.86
N ARG A 373 -26.53 -25.85 -0.97
CA ARG A 373 -25.68 -25.69 -2.17
C ARG A 373 -25.45 -24.24 -2.62
N ALA A 374 -25.63 -23.26 -1.73
CA ALA A 374 -25.19 -21.89 -1.95
C ALA A 374 -23.85 -21.63 -1.23
N SER A 375 -23.09 -20.63 -1.68
CA SER A 375 -21.83 -20.21 -1.05
C SER A 375 -21.78 -18.70 -0.79
N ALA A 376 -21.20 -18.31 0.36
CA ALA A 376 -20.81 -16.92 0.63
C ALA A 376 -19.36 -16.85 1.13
N GLU A 377 -18.61 -15.87 0.64
CA GLU A 377 -17.28 -15.51 1.13
C GLU A 377 -17.26 -14.07 1.66
N LEU A 378 -16.72 -13.88 2.86
CA LEU A 378 -16.58 -12.60 3.55
C LEU A 378 -15.09 -12.28 3.72
N ILE A 379 -14.63 -11.13 3.23
CA ILE A 379 -13.21 -10.74 3.24
C ILE A 379 -13.03 -9.33 3.81
N ALA A 380 -12.43 -9.22 5.01
CA ALA A 380 -12.20 -7.93 5.67
C ALA A 380 -10.71 -7.67 5.94
N GLY A 381 -10.27 -6.42 6.13
CA GLY A 381 -8.88 -6.13 6.52
C GLY A 381 -8.59 -6.14 8.03
N GLU A 382 -9.60 -5.96 8.89
CA GLU A 382 -9.46 -5.97 10.37
C GLU A 382 -10.37 -6.99 11.06
N SER A 383 -11.70 -6.92 10.88
CA SER A 383 -12.63 -7.82 11.56
C SER A 383 -13.90 -8.18 10.77
N ILE A 384 -14.47 -9.33 11.11
CA ILE A 384 -15.78 -9.79 10.61
C ILE A 384 -16.63 -10.13 11.84
N VAL A 385 -17.76 -9.44 11.99
CA VAL A 385 -18.68 -9.57 13.14
C VAL A 385 -19.97 -10.21 12.65
N LEU A 386 -20.17 -11.47 13.04
CA LEU A 386 -21.37 -12.24 12.76
C LEU A 386 -22.37 -12.04 13.91
N LEU A 387 -23.53 -11.43 13.62
CA LEU A 387 -24.55 -11.07 14.60
C LEU A 387 -25.77 -12.03 14.51
N PRO A 388 -26.69 -12.03 15.51
CA PRO A 388 -27.89 -12.85 15.47
C PRO A 388 -28.74 -12.58 14.22
N GLY A 389 -29.24 -13.65 13.58
CA GLY A 389 -29.99 -13.61 12.32
C GLY A 389 -29.32 -14.36 11.16
N ILE A 390 -28.10 -14.87 11.35
CA ILE A 390 -27.41 -15.72 10.36
C ILE A 390 -27.94 -17.16 10.43
N ALA A 391 -28.22 -17.76 9.27
CA ALA A 391 -28.52 -19.17 9.11
C ALA A 391 -27.79 -19.75 7.89
N VAL A 392 -27.16 -20.91 8.05
CA VAL A 392 -26.59 -21.70 6.95
C VAL A 392 -27.29 -23.06 6.99
N ALA A 393 -28.00 -23.38 5.91
CA ALA A 393 -28.72 -24.64 5.79
C ALA A 393 -27.77 -25.80 5.49
N GLU A 394 -28.23 -27.04 5.69
CA GLU A 394 -27.45 -28.24 5.41
C GLU A 394 -26.98 -28.27 3.94
N GLY A 395 -25.66 -28.37 3.74
CA GLY A 395 -25.03 -28.28 2.42
C GLY A 395 -24.84 -26.87 1.85
N GLY A 396 -25.13 -25.81 2.61
CA GLY A 396 -24.70 -24.44 2.30
C GLY A 396 -23.33 -24.12 2.90
N HIS A 397 -22.59 -23.18 2.31
CA HIS A 397 -21.23 -22.82 2.71
C HIS A 397 -21.08 -21.33 3.05
N LEU A 398 -20.43 -21.02 4.17
CA LEU A 398 -20.08 -19.65 4.56
C LEU A 398 -18.60 -19.61 4.98
N HIS A 399 -17.79 -18.86 4.24
CA HIS A 399 -16.37 -18.65 4.51
C HIS A 399 -16.13 -17.20 4.93
N ALA A 400 -15.19 -16.99 5.85
CA ALA A 400 -14.82 -15.66 6.33
C ALA A 400 -13.31 -15.63 6.61
N ARG A 401 -12.59 -14.63 6.08
CA ARG A 401 -11.16 -14.41 6.38
C ARG A 401 -10.79 -12.94 6.50
N ILE A 402 -9.68 -12.70 7.19
CA ILE A 402 -9.00 -11.40 7.21
C ILE A 402 -7.90 -11.41 6.13
N ALA A 403 -7.85 -10.37 5.30
CA ALA A 403 -6.89 -10.20 4.20
C ALA A 403 -6.10 -8.89 4.38
N THR A 404 -4.89 -9.00 4.95
CA THR A 404 -3.98 -7.86 5.19
C THR A 404 -3.02 -7.61 4.04
N ASP A 405 -3.10 -8.41 2.98
CA ASP A 405 -2.30 -8.40 1.75
C ASP A 405 -3.00 -7.67 0.58
N SER A 406 -4.13 -7.02 0.87
CA SER A 406 -5.04 -6.39 -0.10
C SER A 406 -5.72 -7.35 -1.10
N THR A 407 -5.82 -8.64 -0.77
CA THR A 407 -6.60 -9.61 -1.57
C THR A 407 -8.11 -9.50 -1.29
N TYR A 408 -8.88 -8.92 -2.22
CA TYR A 408 -10.34 -8.70 -2.11
C TYR A 408 -11.13 -9.30 -3.30
N CYS A 409 -12.47 -9.21 -3.28
CA CYS A 409 -13.36 -9.83 -4.28
C CYS A 409 -13.17 -9.23 -5.70
N PRO A 410 -12.86 -9.99 -6.76
CA PRO A 410 -12.34 -9.45 -8.04
C PRO A 410 -13.28 -8.61 -8.95
N GLN A 411 -14.57 -8.42 -8.61
CA GLN A 411 -15.65 -7.79 -9.41
C GLN A 411 -15.99 -8.43 -10.78
N PRO A 412 -17.23 -8.22 -11.23
CA PRO A 412 -18.44 -8.76 -10.60
C PRO A 412 -18.46 -10.28 -10.78
N VAL A 413 -19.09 -11.03 -9.86
CA VAL A 413 -19.11 -12.50 -9.94
C VAL A 413 -19.86 -12.96 -11.20
N LEU A 414 -19.11 -13.44 -12.19
CA LEU A 414 -19.65 -14.15 -13.35
C LEU A 414 -20.29 -15.46 -12.86
N LYS A 415 -21.56 -15.69 -13.20
CA LYS A 415 -22.30 -16.90 -12.83
C LYS A 415 -21.57 -18.16 -13.34
N PRO A 416 -21.14 -19.08 -12.46
CA PRO A 416 -20.65 -20.38 -12.90
C PRO A 416 -21.79 -21.22 -13.46
N THR A 417 -21.58 -21.85 -14.61
CA THR A 417 -22.56 -22.79 -15.18
C THR A 417 -22.51 -24.11 -14.40
N LEU A 418 -23.61 -24.46 -13.73
CA LEU A 418 -23.71 -25.70 -12.94
C LEU A 418 -23.44 -26.96 -13.78
N PRO A 419 -22.51 -27.84 -13.37
CA PRO A 419 -22.54 -29.24 -13.78
C PRO A 419 -23.75 -29.92 -13.11
N GLN A 420 -24.46 -30.80 -13.83
CA GLN A 420 -25.55 -31.55 -13.22
C GLN A 420 -25.01 -32.55 -12.19
N LEU A 421 -25.53 -32.46 -10.96
CA LEU A 421 -25.31 -33.46 -9.90
C LEU A 421 -26.16 -34.70 -10.19
N THR A 422 -25.54 -35.88 -10.12
CA THR A 422 -26.23 -37.16 -10.01
C THR A 422 -26.33 -37.58 -8.54
N ASP A 423 -27.51 -38.05 -8.13
CA ASP A 423 -27.77 -38.48 -6.74
C ASP A 423 -26.90 -39.67 -6.33
N GLN A 424 -26.23 -39.56 -5.18
CA GLN A 424 -26.10 -40.68 -4.24
C GLN A 424 -26.24 -40.20 -2.79
N THR A 425 -27.07 -40.92 -2.04
CA THR A 425 -27.45 -40.65 -0.66
C THR A 425 -26.40 -41.13 0.34
N ASN A 426 -26.17 -40.36 1.41
CA ASN A 426 -25.84 -40.92 2.73
C ASN A 426 -26.15 -39.93 3.86
N THR A 427 -26.92 -40.38 4.84
CA THR A 427 -27.45 -39.57 5.94
C THR A 427 -26.52 -39.59 7.15
N MET A 428 -26.14 -38.41 7.67
CA MET A 428 -25.44 -38.27 8.96
C MET A 428 -26.03 -37.08 9.73
N ILE A 429 -26.83 -37.37 10.76
CA ILE A 429 -27.52 -36.37 11.58
C ILE A 429 -26.51 -35.71 12.53
N TYR A 430 -26.41 -34.37 12.51
CA TYR A 430 -25.66 -33.62 13.52
C TYR A 430 -26.54 -32.54 14.17
N LYS A 431 -26.66 -32.58 15.51
CA LYS A 431 -27.31 -31.53 16.30
C LYS A 431 -26.29 -30.46 16.67
N GLY A 432 -26.62 -29.18 16.44
CA GLY A 432 -25.75 -28.04 16.76
C GLY A 432 -25.83 -27.56 18.22
N GLY A 433 -24.98 -26.60 18.56
CA GLY A 433 -25.01 -25.86 19.84
C GLY A 433 -23.62 -25.43 20.32
N ILE A 434 -23.43 -24.13 20.58
CA ILE A 434 -22.22 -23.55 21.18
C ILE A 434 -22.35 -23.62 22.71
N GLU A 435 -21.34 -24.12 23.43
CA GLU A 435 -21.25 -23.90 24.88
C GLU A 435 -19.79 -23.98 25.39
N ALA A 436 -19.18 -22.83 25.67
CA ALA A 436 -17.81 -22.73 26.19
C ALA A 436 -17.79 -22.99 27.71
N GLY A 437 -17.84 -24.26 28.11
CA GLY A 437 -17.95 -24.67 29.52
C GLY A 437 -16.68 -24.58 30.38
N LEU A 438 -15.61 -23.91 29.93
CA LEU A 438 -14.29 -23.97 30.57
C LEU A 438 -13.70 -22.57 30.84
N ILE A 439 -13.54 -22.22 32.12
CA ILE A 439 -12.91 -20.96 32.56
C ILE A 439 -11.40 -21.17 32.66
N VAL A 440 -10.60 -20.19 32.23
CA VAL A 440 -9.12 -20.22 32.31
C VAL A 440 -8.59 -18.94 32.94
N TYR A 441 -7.66 -19.05 33.89
CA TYR A 441 -7.08 -17.92 34.60
C TYR A 441 -5.61 -18.15 35.03
N PRO A 442 -4.71 -17.15 34.91
CA PRO A 442 -4.88 -15.93 34.15
C PRO A 442 -4.95 -16.24 32.64
N ASN A 443 -5.69 -15.42 31.90
CA ASN A 443 -5.74 -15.48 30.44
C ASN A 443 -5.96 -14.04 29.92
N PRO A 444 -4.96 -13.37 29.32
CA PRO A 444 -3.64 -13.91 28.94
C PRO A 444 -2.75 -14.38 30.10
N THR A 445 -1.77 -15.23 29.78
CA THR A 445 -0.78 -15.82 30.70
C THR A 445 0.65 -15.64 30.17
N HIS A 446 1.66 -15.77 31.04
CA HIS A 446 3.07 -15.88 30.65
C HIS A 446 3.56 -17.32 30.46
N GLY A 447 2.67 -18.31 30.58
CA GLY A 447 2.97 -19.74 30.39
C GLY A 447 2.28 -20.61 31.44
N ILE A 448 2.12 -20.11 32.66
CA ILE A 448 1.48 -20.82 33.76
C ILE A 448 0.03 -20.34 33.93
N PHE A 449 -0.92 -21.27 33.92
CA PHE A 449 -2.34 -20.96 34.14
C PHE A 449 -3.11 -22.15 34.73
N ARG A 450 -4.29 -21.86 35.26
CA ARG A 450 -5.24 -22.87 35.73
C ARG A 450 -6.54 -22.82 34.93
N PHE A 451 -7.26 -23.93 34.94
CA PHE A 451 -8.60 -24.02 34.34
C PHE A 451 -9.62 -24.58 35.35
N GLU A 452 -10.89 -24.23 35.14
CA GLU A 452 -12.02 -24.75 35.90
C GLU A 452 -13.20 -25.05 34.97
N PRO A 453 -13.65 -26.31 34.85
CA PRO A 453 -14.89 -26.63 34.14
C PRO A 453 -16.08 -26.06 34.93
N HIS A 454 -17.06 -25.53 34.19
CA HIS A 454 -18.27 -24.87 34.70
C HIS A 454 -19.13 -25.80 35.58
N GLU A 455 -19.05 -27.10 35.34
CA GLU A 455 -19.70 -28.14 36.14
C GLU A 455 -18.64 -29.12 36.66
N LYS A 456 -18.69 -29.40 37.96
CA LYS A 456 -17.77 -30.30 38.68
C LYS A 456 -18.55 -31.49 39.28
N PRO A 457 -18.85 -32.55 38.51
CA PRO A 457 -19.49 -33.75 39.07
C PRO A 457 -18.53 -34.45 40.03
N ALA A 458 -19.04 -34.87 41.19
CA ALA A 458 -18.24 -35.57 42.18
C ALA A 458 -17.62 -36.84 41.58
N ASN A 459 -16.35 -37.08 41.87
CA ASN A 459 -15.56 -38.24 41.42
C ASN A 459 -15.36 -38.38 39.89
N ALA A 460 -15.62 -37.33 39.09
CA ALA A 460 -15.33 -37.37 37.66
C ALA A 460 -13.81 -37.41 37.36
N VAL A 461 -13.39 -38.33 36.49
CA VAL A 461 -12.05 -38.34 35.91
C VAL A 461 -12.06 -37.50 34.64
N TYR A 462 -11.12 -36.57 34.55
CA TYR A 462 -10.99 -35.67 33.40
C TYR A 462 -9.70 -35.94 32.63
N LYS A 463 -9.76 -35.68 31.32
CA LYS A 463 -8.67 -35.75 30.35
C LYS A 463 -8.54 -34.38 29.67
N ALA A 464 -7.42 -33.70 29.87
CA ALA A 464 -7.10 -32.43 29.22
C ALA A 464 -6.06 -32.64 28.11
N GLU A 465 -6.30 -32.04 26.94
CA GLU A 465 -5.44 -32.05 25.77
C GLU A 465 -5.15 -30.60 25.35
N ILE A 466 -3.88 -30.27 25.11
CA ILE A 466 -3.43 -28.93 24.70
C ILE A 466 -2.92 -29.00 23.26
N PHE A 467 -3.31 -28.03 22.44
CA PHE A 467 -2.92 -27.92 21.04
C PHE A 467 -2.38 -26.52 20.72
N ASN A 468 -1.40 -26.42 19.82
CA ASN A 468 -1.03 -25.14 19.21
C ASN A 468 -1.99 -24.79 18.04
N MET A 469 -1.80 -23.62 17.43
CA MET A 469 -2.59 -23.18 16.26
C MET A 469 -2.39 -24.04 15.00
N MET A 470 -1.33 -24.87 14.93
CA MET A 470 -1.10 -25.83 13.85
C MET A 470 -1.84 -27.16 14.08
N GLY A 471 -2.55 -27.31 15.20
CA GLY A 471 -3.29 -28.52 15.57
C GLY A 471 -2.42 -29.62 16.19
N GLU A 472 -1.14 -29.36 16.43
CA GLU A 472 -0.22 -30.31 17.07
C GLU A 472 -0.54 -30.44 18.56
N LYS A 473 -0.60 -31.68 19.06
CA LYS A 473 -0.92 -31.95 20.46
C LYS A 473 0.34 -31.87 21.33
N LEU A 474 0.41 -30.84 22.15
CA LEU A 474 1.55 -30.52 23.00
C LEU A 474 1.55 -31.31 24.31
N ALA A 475 0.37 -31.57 24.87
CA ALA A 475 0.23 -32.25 26.16
C ALA A 475 -1.07 -33.06 26.25
N LEU A 476 -1.03 -34.10 27.08
CA LEU A 476 -2.16 -34.93 27.47
C LEU A 476 -2.07 -35.22 28.98
N LEU A 477 -3.04 -34.75 29.75
CA LEU A 477 -3.11 -34.91 31.20
C LEU A 477 -4.38 -35.66 31.60
N LYS A 478 -4.29 -36.51 32.64
CA LYS A 478 -5.44 -37.16 33.28
C LYS A 478 -5.44 -36.85 34.77
N PHE A 479 -6.60 -36.54 35.34
CA PHE A 479 -6.72 -36.16 36.75
C PHE A 479 -8.11 -36.45 37.33
N ALA A 480 -8.17 -36.56 38.67
CA ALA A 480 -9.39 -36.79 39.44
C ALA A 480 -9.24 -36.11 40.81
N GLY A 481 -10.28 -35.45 41.30
CA GLY A 481 -10.26 -34.68 42.55
C GLY A 481 -10.44 -33.17 42.35
N ASP A 482 -10.30 -32.42 43.45
CA ASP A 482 -10.67 -31.00 43.49
C ASP A 482 -9.78 -30.10 42.62
N LEU A 483 -10.46 -29.27 41.83
CA LEU A 483 -9.91 -28.22 40.98
C LEU A 483 -9.59 -26.96 41.80
N PRO A 484 -8.63 -26.12 41.38
CA PRO A 484 -8.05 -26.07 40.03
C PRO A 484 -6.73 -26.84 39.82
N TYR A 485 -6.57 -27.41 38.63
CA TYR A 485 -5.30 -27.96 38.15
C TYR A 485 -4.50 -26.91 37.39
N LEU A 486 -3.17 -26.97 37.56
CA LEU A 486 -2.22 -26.00 37.05
C LEU A 486 -1.48 -26.58 35.83
N ILE A 487 -1.47 -25.83 34.74
CA ILE A 487 -0.82 -26.15 33.47
C ILE A 487 0.35 -25.19 33.27
N ASP A 488 1.45 -25.71 32.75
CA ASP A 488 2.63 -24.95 32.35
C ASP A 488 2.95 -25.18 30.87
N ILE A 489 2.99 -24.09 30.10
CA ILE A 489 3.46 -24.01 28.71
C ILE A 489 4.57 -22.95 28.56
N SER A 490 5.33 -22.68 29.62
CA SER A 490 6.41 -21.67 29.63
C SER A 490 7.52 -21.94 28.61
N GLU A 491 7.75 -23.20 28.25
CA GLU A 491 8.70 -23.62 27.20
C GLU A 491 8.15 -23.52 25.76
N GLN A 492 6.86 -23.23 25.58
CA GLN A 492 6.25 -23.09 24.25
C GLN A 492 6.35 -21.64 23.73
N PRO A 493 6.36 -21.37 22.41
CA PRO A 493 6.38 -19.99 21.89
C PRO A 493 5.21 -19.12 22.38
N ASN A 494 5.36 -17.80 22.34
CA ASN A 494 4.23 -16.91 22.63
C ASN A 494 3.20 -16.99 21.50
N GLY A 495 1.90 -17.02 21.82
CA GLY A 495 0.88 -17.38 20.85
C GLY A 495 -0.44 -17.86 21.45
N ILE A 496 -1.28 -18.43 20.59
CA ILE A 496 -2.61 -18.95 20.95
C ILE A 496 -2.56 -20.47 21.09
N TYR A 497 -3.21 -20.97 22.14
CA TYR A 497 -3.33 -22.39 22.44
C TYR A 497 -4.79 -22.77 22.62
N LEU A 498 -5.16 -23.96 22.13
CA LEU A 498 -6.48 -24.55 22.33
C LEU A 498 -6.39 -25.65 23.37
N ILE A 499 -7.31 -25.64 24.33
CA ILE A 499 -7.43 -26.67 25.36
C ILE A 499 -8.75 -27.37 25.15
N ARG A 500 -8.71 -28.70 25.12
CA ARG A 500 -9.88 -29.58 25.11
C ARG A 500 -9.88 -30.39 26.40
N ILE A 501 -10.97 -30.31 27.15
CA ILE A 501 -11.18 -31.14 28.34
C ILE A 501 -12.35 -32.08 28.07
N SER A 502 -12.22 -33.32 28.51
CA SER A 502 -13.21 -34.36 28.33
C SER A 502 -13.32 -35.21 29.58
N ASN A 503 -14.53 -35.62 29.93
CA ASN A 503 -14.80 -36.78 30.79
C ASN A 503 -15.67 -37.77 29.99
N GLU A 504 -16.21 -38.80 30.64
CA GLU A 504 -17.04 -39.82 29.97
C GLU A 504 -18.37 -39.29 29.40
N ILE A 505 -18.79 -38.08 29.78
CA ILE A 505 -20.14 -37.55 29.52
C ILE A 505 -20.12 -36.27 28.67
N LYS A 506 -19.15 -35.37 28.86
CA LYS A 506 -19.08 -34.06 28.16
C LYS A 506 -17.64 -33.75 27.72
N ILE A 507 -17.56 -33.02 26.60
CA ILE A 507 -16.33 -32.41 26.09
C ILE A 507 -16.53 -30.88 26.11
N GLN A 508 -15.50 -30.16 26.54
CA GLN A 508 -15.46 -28.71 26.66
C GLN A 508 -14.14 -28.20 26.07
N SER A 509 -14.07 -26.94 25.66
CA SER A 509 -12.84 -26.33 25.17
C SER A 509 -12.72 -24.85 25.50
N ALA A 510 -11.48 -24.36 25.57
CA ALA A 510 -11.14 -22.96 25.77
C ALA A 510 -9.90 -22.55 24.96
N LYS A 511 -9.79 -21.24 24.70
CA LYS A 511 -8.63 -20.59 24.09
C LYS A 511 -7.77 -19.93 25.17
N VAL A 512 -6.45 -20.11 25.11
CA VAL A 512 -5.48 -19.45 25.98
C VAL A 512 -4.51 -18.62 25.14
N ILE A 513 -4.16 -17.43 25.64
CA ILE A 513 -3.20 -16.52 25.00
C ILE A 513 -1.95 -16.44 25.87
N LYS A 514 -0.82 -16.94 25.37
CA LYS A 514 0.50 -16.74 26.00
C LYS A 514 1.15 -15.47 25.46
N LYS A 515 1.61 -14.59 26.35
CA LYS A 515 2.26 -13.31 26.06
C LYS A 515 3.71 -13.26 26.53
#